data_AF-A0A523AJU1-F1
#
_entry.id   AF-A0A523AJU1-F1
#
_cell.length_a   1.000
_cell.length_b   1.000
_cell.length_c   1.000
_cell.angle_alpha   90.00
_cell.angle_beta   90.00
_cell.angle_gamma   90.00
#
_symmetry.space_group_name_H-M   'P 1'
#
loop_
_entity.id
_entity.type
_entity.pdbx_description
1 polymer ?
#
loop_
_entity_poly.entity_id
_entity_poly.type
_entity_poly.pdbx_seq_one_letter_code
_entity_poly.pdbx_strand_id
1 'polypeptide(L)'
;MRRLIAIIALIALICQAEARHERFSAAEQSDEWIHEFFSIFLKEFETSLRDMAKSEIRINETEKIRETLEIVSGEIEFYRKRGVESNASLAINPFLEFSRNLNALSSAQVEFLEGMRNLKEKKGNYFQVASAIAKARNSMAEMRKNLDEIDSIVLYKNSTALKFNTSGVRDALGDVEKIFETYESIAKAYEADGIWVLVSKQSPVLFENVTIWIYAKNVAPKSLFIDGIRLEPKETVYSFETVGKHFLYAEGLKGSEVVKSEVVEVDVKKIPTYIFLNANSAFVGNEAEVDGLVQDYYGRKMSAPLRVLIDGSEQLLESDDGFFSLKIRRNWECSVKVEVFYEGNATHEGAYARETVHFLRFPVWIRLESDRERVAVGENVSFIGIASDELPLEIIVNSERKLQLAGRNFSFSMNFPTAGKYEIYARFPGDELRRPAESNRIEISVFEPYWKSLTEINFQFLALFLALLASAFAAGIFGREKKLEAAFEEKKKEETRTELPENSFENIFNSLVEKFGLKRGLTPRELLKKMESQPFYGKLKEVVELHEKFAYAGIKLSSEEEERFFRLISELMLQI
;
A
#
# COMPACT_ATOMS: atom_id res chain seq x y z
N MET A 1 30.13 41.99 -5.53
CA MET A 1 30.15 40.70 -6.27
C MET A 1 29.57 39.51 -5.49
N ARG A 2 29.94 39.25 -4.22
CA ARG A 2 29.36 38.12 -3.44
C ARG A 2 27.83 38.15 -3.25
N ARG A 3 27.21 39.33 -3.12
CA ARG A 3 25.74 39.48 -3.04
C ARG A 3 25.01 39.25 -4.37
N LEU A 4 25.68 39.49 -5.51
CA LEU A 4 25.11 39.22 -6.83
C LEU A 4 25.15 37.71 -7.15
N ILE A 5 26.22 37.03 -6.70
CA ILE A 5 26.35 35.57 -6.81
C ILE A 5 25.35 34.85 -5.90
N ALA A 6 25.07 35.39 -4.71
CA ALA A 6 24.04 34.86 -3.81
C ALA A 6 22.61 34.99 -4.39
N ILE A 7 22.32 36.08 -5.11
CA ILE A 7 21.01 36.28 -5.77
C ILE A 7 20.87 35.40 -7.01
N ILE A 8 21.94 35.20 -7.80
CA ILE A 8 21.94 34.25 -8.92
C ILE A 8 21.80 32.81 -8.41
N ALA A 9 22.42 32.47 -7.27
CA ALA A 9 22.25 31.17 -6.62
C ALA A 9 20.83 30.99 -6.06
N LEU A 10 20.22 32.05 -5.50
CA LEU A 10 18.84 32.00 -5.00
C LEU A 10 17.81 31.88 -6.14
N ILE A 11 18.03 32.55 -7.28
CA ILE A 11 17.19 32.41 -8.48
C ILE A 11 17.38 31.02 -9.11
N ALA A 12 18.60 30.45 -9.08
CA ALA A 12 18.85 29.07 -9.51
C ALA A 12 18.20 28.02 -8.58
N LEU A 13 18.07 28.31 -7.28
CA LEU A 13 17.37 27.47 -6.30
C LEU A 13 15.84 27.58 -6.41
N ILE A 14 15.30 28.76 -6.72
CA ILE A 14 13.85 28.93 -6.96
C ILE A 14 13.43 28.28 -8.29
N CYS A 15 14.31 28.23 -9.30
CA CYS A 15 14.08 27.42 -10.51
C CYS A 15 14.20 25.90 -10.30
N GLN A 16 14.61 25.42 -9.12
CA GLN A 16 14.70 23.98 -8.79
C GLN A 16 13.57 23.51 -7.86
N ALA A 17 12.67 24.40 -7.44
CA ALA A 17 11.49 24.08 -6.65
C ALA A 17 10.22 24.01 -7.53
N GLU A 18 10.32 23.42 -8.71
CA GLU A 18 9.18 22.66 -9.21
C GLU A 18 9.05 21.47 -8.26
N ALA A 19 7.90 21.32 -7.61
CA ALA A 19 7.52 20.04 -7.03
C ALA A 19 7.88 18.97 -8.08
N ARG A 20 8.77 18.02 -7.75
CA ARG A 20 9.04 16.85 -8.60
C ARG A 20 7.75 16.05 -8.71
N HIS A 21 6.83 16.53 -9.54
CA HIS A 21 6.12 15.66 -10.45
C HIS A 21 7.22 15.20 -11.40
N GLU A 22 7.91 14.12 -11.05
CA GLU A 22 8.57 13.36 -12.11
C GLU A 22 7.47 13.12 -13.14
N ARG A 23 7.69 13.63 -14.37
CA ARG A 23 6.80 13.26 -15.47
C ARG A 23 6.72 11.74 -15.43
N PHE A 24 5.53 11.16 -15.40
CA PHE A 24 5.36 9.71 -15.40
C PHE A 24 6.20 9.03 -16.51
N SER A 25 6.48 9.76 -17.60
CA SER A 25 7.37 9.37 -18.70
C SER A 25 8.88 9.34 -18.38
N ALA A 26 9.30 9.76 -17.18
CA ALA A 26 10.70 9.85 -16.72
C ALA A 26 10.98 8.95 -15.51
N ALA A 27 9.96 8.29 -14.95
CA ALA A 27 10.15 7.26 -13.94
C ALA A 27 10.82 6.03 -14.58
N GLU A 28 11.92 5.56 -14.01
CA GLU A 28 12.58 4.33 -14.49
C GLU A 28 11.66 3.13 -14.25
N GLN A 29 11.47 2.30 -15.28
CA GLN A 29 10.70 1.06 -15.17
C GLN A 29 11.43 0.10 -14.21
N SER A 30 10.73 -0.32 -13.17
CA SER A 30 11.26 -1.25 -12.16
C SER A 30 10.23 -2.34 -11.89
N ASP A 31 10.66 -3.58 -12.02
CA ASP A 31 9.90 -4.78 -11.68
C ASP A 31 10.09 -5.20 -10.22
N GLU A 32 10.71 -4.35 -9.38
CA GLU A 32 11.00 -4.66 -7.97
C GLU A 32 9.74 -5.09 -7.21
N TRP A 33 8.62 -4.38 -7.39
CA TRP A 33 7.35 -4.75 -6.75
C TRP A 33 6.80 -6.10 -7.23
N ILE A 34 6.99 -6.43 -8.51
CA ILE A 34 6.58 -7.73 -9.07
C ILE A 34 7.43 -8.83 -8.43
N HIS A 35 8.75 -8.62 -8.37
CA HIS A 35 9.67 -9.54 -7.72
C HIS A 35 9.36 -9.74 -6.24
N GLU A 36 9.13 -8.66 -5.49
CA GLU A 36 8.77 -8.72 -4.07
C GLU A 36 7.45 -9.45 -3.85
N PHE A 37 6.43 -9.13 -4.64
CA PHE A 37 5.11 -9.76 -4.58
C PHE A 37 5.18 -11.28 -4.79
N PHE A 38 5.81 -11.74 -5.88
CA PHE A 38 5.97 -13.17 -6.14
C PHE A 38 6.91 -13.86 -5.14
N SER A 39 7.90 -13.15 -4.59
CA SER A 39 8.77 -13.67 -3.54
C SER A 39 8.04 -13.97 -2.22
N ILE A 40 6.90 -13.32 -1.95
CA ILE A 40 6.05 -13.67 -0.80
C ILE A 40 5.48 -15.07 -0.98
N PHE A 41 4.98 -15.42 -2.16
CA PHE A 41 4.45 -16.76 -2.44
C PHE A 41 5.51 -17.86 -2.30
N LEU A 42 6.77 -17.60 -2.68
CA LEU A 42 7.86 -18.56 -2.42
C LEU A 42 8.02 -18.87 -0.93
N LYS A 43 7.90 -17.85 -0.06
CA LYS A 43 7.96 -18.05 1.40
C LYS A 43 6.75 -18.82 1.92
N GLU A 44 5.56 -18.55 1.38
CA GLU A 44 4.34 -19.28 1.74
C GLU A 44 4.40 -20.75 1.29
N PHE A 45 4.94 -21.01 0.09
CA PHE A 45 5.22 -22.35 -0.42
C PHE A 45 6.20 -23.10 0.47
N GLU A 46 7.33 -22.48 0.82
CA GLU A 46 8.32 -23.06 1.72
C GLU A 46 7.71 -23.41 3.08
N THR A 47 6.95 -22.48 3.67
CA THR A 47 6.29 -22.67 4.97
C THR A 47 5.33 -23.84 4.93
N SER A 48 4.48 -23.89 3.90
CA SER A 48 3.51 -24.98 3.70
C SER A 48 4.20 -26.34 3.59
N LEU A 49 5.29 -26.44 2.81
CA LEU A 49 6.07 -27.67 2.66
C LEU A 49 6.77 -28.07 3.96
N ARG A 50 7.31 -27.12 4.71
CA ARG A 50 7.95 -27.39 6.02
C ARG A 50 6.95 -27.90 7.05
N ASP A 51 5.73 -27.39 7.03
CA ASP A 51 4.65 -27.85 7.92
C ASP A 51 4.18 -29.26 7.50
N MET A 52 4.02 -29.53 6.20
CA MET A 52 3.79 -30.89 5.69
C MET A 52 4.89 -31.86 6.10
N ALA A 53 6.15 -31.42 6.09
CA ALA A 53 7.28 -32.24 6.52
C ALA A 53 7.24 -32.58 8.03
N LYS A 54 6.58 -31.76 8.84
CA LYS A 54 6.30 -32.06 10.25
C LYS A 54 5.01 -32.87 10.44
N SER A 55 4.36 -33.28 9.35
CA SER A 55 3.01 -33.85 9.34
C SER A 55 1.93 -32.92 9.90
N GLU A 56 2.15 -31.61 9.86
CA GLU A 56 1.17 -30.57 10.18
C GLU A 56 0.45 -30.15 8.89
N ILE A 57 -0.69 -30.80 8.59
CA ILE A 57 -1.37 -30.60 7.31
C ILE A 57 -2.37 -29.44 7.38
N ARG A 58 -2.23 -28.49 6.46
CA ARG A 58 -3.05 -27.27 6.38
C ARG A 58 -3.63 -27.06 4.98
N ILE A 59 -4.53 -27.95 4.55
CA ILE A 59 -5.15 -27.91 3.20
C ILE A 59 -5.74 -26.51 2.90
N ASN A 60 -6.52 -25.95 3.84
CA ASN A 60 -7.17 -24.65 3.65
C ASN A 60 -6.17 -23.51 3.36
N GLU A 61 -4.95 -23.57 3.91
CA GLU A 61 -3.93 -22.57 3.64
C GLU A 61 -3.41 -22.70 2.20
N THR A 62 -3.12 -23.93 1.76
CA THR A 62 -2.68 -24.18 0.37
C THR A 62 -3.75 -23.85 -0.68
N GLU A 63 -5.03 -24.05 -0.33
CA GLU A 63 -6.16 -23.69 -1.20
C GLU A 63 -6.27 -22.17 -1.36
N LYS A 64 -6.15 -21.42 -0.26
CA LYS A 64 -6.16 -19.96 -0.28
C LYS A 64 -5.02 -19.38 -1.12
N ILE A 65 -3.82 -19.96 -1.06
CA ILE A 65 -2.68 -19.54 -1.88
C ILE A 65 -3.02 -19.71 -3.38
N ARG A 66 -3.57 -20.88 -3.75
CA ARG A 66 -3.99 -21.17 -5.13
C ARG A 66 -5.04 -20.16 -5.63
N GLU A 67 -6.10 -19.95 -4.86
CA GLU A 67 -7.18 -19.01 -5.22
C GLU A 67 -6.66 -17.58 -5.41
N THR A 68 -5.71 -17.16 -4.55
CA THR A 68 -5.09 -15.84 -4.67
C THR A 68 -4.34 -15.68 -5.99
N LEU A 69 -3.55 -16.69 -6.40
CA LEU A 69 -2.82 -16.64 -7.68
C LEU A 69 -3.76 -16.74 -8.90
N GLU A 70 -4.91 -17.40 -8.78
CA GLU A 70 -5.94 -17.41 -9.84
C GLU A 70 -6.53 -16.01 -10.06
N ILE A 71 -6.82 -15.29 -8.97
CA ILE A 71 -7.29 -13.90 -9.03
C ILE A 71 -6.24 -13.01 -9.69
N VAL A 72 -4.98 -13.10 -9.25
CA VAL A 72 -3.85 -12.33 -9.82
C VAL A 72 -3.71 -12.58 -11.33
N SER A 73 -3.84 -13.84 -11.76
CA SER A 73 -3.79 -14.20 -13.19
C SER A 73 -4.88 -13.51 -14.00
N GLY A 74 -6.11 -13.50 -13.49
CA GLY A 74 -7.21 -12.81 -14.14
C GLY A 74 -7.06 -11.29 -14.18
N GLU A 75 -6.52 -10.68 -13.13
CA GLU A 75 -6.23 -9.23 -13.12
C GLU A 75 -5.14 -8.86 -14.14
N ILE A 76 -4.06 -9.63 -14.25
CA ILE A 76 -3.01 -9.39 -15.25
C ILE A 76 -3.60 -9.43 -16.66
N GLU A 77 -4.45 -10.40 -16.96
CA GLU A 77 -5.08 -10.49 -18.27
C GLU A 77 -6.07 -9.35 -18.54
N PHE A 78 -6.80 -8.92 -17.50
CA PHE A 78 -7.73 -7.80 -17.54
C PHE A 78 -7.03 -6.48 -17.94
N TYR A 79 -5.89 -6.19 -17.33
CA TYR A 79 -5.13 -4.97 -17.61
C TYR A 79 -4.39 -5.01 -18.96
N ARG A 80 -3.82 -6.17 -19.34
CA ARG A 80 -3.13 -6.35 -20.63
C ARG A 80 -3.99 -5.95 -21.81
N LYS A 81 -5.26 -6.33 -21.80
CA LYS A 81 -6.18 -6.04 -22.91
C LYS A 81 -6.62 -4.57 -23.00
N ARG A 82 -6.35 -3.78 -21.95
CA ARG A 82 -6.48 -2.31 -21.97
C ARG A 82 -5.17 -1.60 -22.33
N GLY A 83 -4.21 -2.33 -22.88
CA GLY A 83 -2.91 -1.80 -23.30
C GLY A 83 -1.92 -1.65 -22.15
N VAL A 84 -2.20 -2.21 -20.97
CA VAL A 84 -1.28 -2.20 -19.82
C VAL A 84 -0.51 -3.52 -19.80
N GLU A 85 0.64 -3.55 -20.47
CA GLU A 85 1.55 -4.71 -20.41
C GLU A 85 2.36 -4.70 -19.10
N SER A 86 2.42 -5.85 -18.44
CA SER A 86 3.17 -6.03 -17.19
C SER A 86 4.03 -7.29 -17.26
N ASN A 87 5.27 -7.20 -16.78
CA ASN A 87 6.18 -8.33 -16.63
C ASN A 87 5.68 -9.37 -15.62
N ALA A 88 4.64 -9.05 -14.82
CA ALA A 88 3.95 -10.02 -13.97
C ALA A 88 3.36 -11.19 -14.79
N SER A 89 3.02 -10.96 -16.07
CA SER A 89 2.58 -12.01 -17.00
C SER A 89 3.64 -13.07 -17.29
N LEU A 90 4.92 -12.74 -17.14
CA LEU A 90 6.03 -13.70 -17.26
C LEU A 90 6.11 -14.63 -16.05
N ALA A 91 5.70 -14.14 -14.87
CA ALA A 91 5.86 -14.87 -13.62
C ALA A 91 4.61 -15.67 -13.21
N ILE A 92 3.41 -15.22 -13.55
CA ILE A 92 2.19 -15.77 -12.97
C ILE A 92 1.97 -17.26 -13.22
N ASN A 93 2.24 -17.74 -14.44
CA ASN A 93 1.93 -19.12 -14.84
C ASN A 93 2.67 -20.18 -13.99
N PRO A 94 4.01 -20.18 -13.89
CA PRO A 94 4.70 -21.22 -13.13
C PRO A 94 4.43 -21.14 -11.63
N PHE A 95 4.14 -19.96 -11.08
CA PHE A 95 3.69 -19.80 -9.69
C PHE A 95 2.31 -20.39 -9.45
N LEU A 96 1.35 -20.13 -10.36
CA LEU A 96 0.01 -20.68 -10.28
C LEU A 96 0.04 -22.21 -10.39
N GLU A 97 0.78 -22.77 -11.35
CA GLU A 97 0.94 -24.22 -11.48
C GLU A 97 1.61 -24.85 -10.25
N PHE A 98 2.61 -24.18 -9.66
CA PHE A 98 3.20 -24.63 -8.41
C PHE A 98 2.15 -24.70 -7.29
N SER A 99 1.33 -23.66 -7.13
CA SER A 99 0.29 -23.62 -6.09
C SER A 99 -0.78 -24.71 -6.25
N ARG A 100 -1.16 -25.04 -7.49
CA ARG A 100 -2.08 -26.15 -7.81
C ARG A 100 -1.51 -27.49 -7.36
N ASN A 101 -0.23 -27.73 -7.66
CA ASN A 101 0.45 -28.96 -7.26
C ASN A 101 0.71 -29.02 -5.74
N LEU A 102 0.99 -27.89 -5.09
CA LEU A 102 1.13 -27.82 -3.62
C LEU A 102 -0.18 -28.22 -2.92
N ASN A 103 -1.32 -27.73 -3.40
CA ASN A 103 -2.63 -28.09 -2.86
C ASN A 103 -2.97 -29.58 -3.10
N ALA A 104 -2.63 -30.12 -4.28
CA ALA A 104 -2.77 -31.54 -4.59
C ALA A 104 -1.89 -32.42 -3.68
N LEU A 105 -0.65 -32.00 -3.41
CA LEU A 105 0.27 -32.68 -2.49
C LEU A 105 -0.27 -32.69 -1.06
N SER A 106 -0.80 -31.56 -0.58
CA SER A 106 -1.43 -31.47 0.75
C SER A 106 -2.60 -32.44 0.90
N SER A 107 -3.46 -32.49 -0.11
CA SER A 107 -4.61 -33.40 -0.17
C SER A 107 -4.16 -34.86 -0.16
N ALA A 108 -3.14 -35.20 -0.96
CA ALA A 108 -2.57 -36.53 -1.00
C ALA A 108 -1.98 -36.96 0.36
N GLN A 109 -1.38 -36.05 1.12
CA GLN A 109 -0.87 -36.39 2.47
C GLN A 109 -2.01 -36.75 3.44
N VAL A 110 -3.13 -36.01 3.40
CA VAL A 110 -4.32 -36.34 4.22
C VAL A 110 -4.88 -37.70 3.82
N GLU A 111 -5.09 -37.92 2.52
CA GLU A 111 -5.58 -39.20 1.99
C GLU A 111 -4.69 -40.37 2.44
N PHE A 112 -3.36 -40.19 2.42
CA PHE A 112 -2.42 -41.20 2.90
C PHE A 112 -2.60 -41.51 4.38
N LEU A 113 -2.62 -40.49 5.24
CA LEU A 113 -2.71 -40.69 6.69
C LEU A 113 -4.03 -41.34 7.10
N GLU A 114 -5.14 -40.90 6.49
CA GLU A 114 -6.46 -41.49 6.71
C GLU A 114 -6.53 -42.93 6.19
N GLY A 115 -6.02 -43.18 4.99
CA GLY A 115 -5.94 -44.52 4.39
C GLY A 115 -5.12 -45.48 5.25
N MET A 116 -3.98 -45.02 5.77
CA MET A 116 -3.12 -45.81 6.66
C MET A 116 -3.79 -46.11 8.00
N ARG A 117 -4.54 -45.16 8.57
CA ARG A 117 -5.33 -45.40 9.78
C ARG A 117 -6.39 -46.48 9.52
N ASN A 118 -7.13 -46.36 8.42
CA ASN A 118 -8.19 -47.31 8.06
C ASN A 118 -7.63 -48.71 7.79
N LEU A 119 -6.46 -48.82 7.15
CA LEU A 119 -5.73 -50.08 6.96
C LEU A 119 -5.40 -50.75 8.30
N LYS A 120 -4.84 -50.00 9.25
CA LYS A 120 -4.50 -50.51 10.59
C LYS A 120 -5.73 -51.00 11.35
N GLU A 121 -6.86 -50.33 11.16
CA GLU A 121 -8.16 -50.73 11.74
C GLU A 121 -8.87 -51.86 10.97
N LYS A 122 -8.26 -52.39 9.90
CA LYS A 122 -8.87 -53.38 8.99
C LYS A 122 -10.19 -52.91 8.36
N LYS A 123 -10.36 -51.60 8.21
CA LYS A 123 -11.51 -50.93 7.58
C LYS A 123 -11.18 -50.33 6.21
N GLY A 124 -9.90 -50.19 5.90
CA GLY A 124 -9.40 -49.59 4.66
C GLY A 124 -8.73 -50.61 3.73
N ASN A 125 -8.42 -50.15 2.53
CA ASN A 125 -7.71 -50.91 1.51
C ASN A 125 -6.33 -50.30 1.27
N TYR A 126 -5.30 -51.14 1.12
CA TYR A 126 -3.92 -50.75 0.79
C TYR A 126 -3.86 -49.82 -0.41
N PHE A 127 -4.77 -50.04 -1.34
CA PHE A 127 -4.81 -49.31 -2.57
C PHE A 127 -5.09 -47.80 -2.43
N GLN A 128 -5.95 -47.40 -1.48
CA GLN A 128 -6.19 -45.98 -1.20
C GLN A 128 -4.90 -45.28 -0.76
N VAL A 129 -4.06 -46.00 0.00
CA VAL A 129 -2.75 -45.52 0.43
C VAL A 129 -1.77 -45.45 -0.74
N ALA A 130 -1.73 -46.47 -1.59
CA ALA A 130 -0.92 -46.45 -2.81
C ALA A 130 -1.31 -45.29 -3.75
N SER A 131 -2.61 -44.98 -3.84
CA SER A 131 -3.13 -43.83 -4.59
C SER A 131 -2.56 -42.51 -4.11
N ALA A 132 -2.61 -42.29 -2.80
CA ALA A 132 -2.13 -41.08 -2.19
C ALA A 132 -0.63 -40.88 -2.43
N ILE A 133 0.17 -41.95 -2.34
CA ILE A 133 1.60 -41.92 -2.64
C ILE A 133 1.85 -41.56 -4.11
N ALA A 134 1.11 -42.14 -5.05
CA ALA A 134 1.25 -41.85 -6.48
C ALA A 134 0.91 -40.39 -6.81
N LYS A 135 -0.21 -39.87 -6.27
CA LYS A 135 -0.61 -38.46 -6.40
C LYS A 135 0.47 -37.51 -5.88
N ALA A 136 1.02 -37.80 -4.70
CA ALA A 136 2.07 -37.00 -4.10
C ALA A 136 3.33 -36.97 -4.98
N ARG A 137 3.78 -38.13 -5.48
CA ARG A 137 4.93 -38.21 -6.39
C ARG A 137 4.76 -37.37 -7.64
N ASN A 138 3.60 -37.48 -8.29
CA ASN A 138 3.31 -36.69 -9.48
C ASN A 138 3.35 -35.18 -9.17
N SER A 139 2.69 -34.78 -8.07
CA SER A 139 2.67 -33.38 -7.64
C SER A 139 4.07 -32.84 -7.36
N MET A 140 4.91 -33.60 -6.63
CA MET A 140 6.29 -33.20 -6.33
C MET A 140 7.16 -33.09 -7.59
N ALA A 141 6.97 -33.99 -8.56
CA ALA A 141 7.69 -33.94 -9.84
C ALA A 141 7.33 -32.68 -10.65
N GLU A 142 6.02 -32.37 -10.79
CA GLU A 142 5.56 -31.14 -11.45
C GLU A 142 6.02 -29.89 -10.69
N MET A 143 6.00 -29.90 -9.36
CA MET A 143 6.53 -28.79 -8.55
C MET A 143 8.01 -28.51 -8.84
N ARG A 144 8.85 -29.55 -9.02
CA ARG A 144 10.25 -29.34 -9.39
C ARG A 144 10.41 -28.66 -10.74
N LYS A 145 9.63 -29.09 -11.73
CA LYS A 145 9.60 -28.45 -13.06
C LYS A 145 9.15 -27.00 -12.97
N ASN A 146 8.10 -26.71 -12.20
CA ASN A 146 7.63 -25.33 -11.98
C ASN A 146 8.70 -24.45 -11.34
N LEU A 147 9.50 -24.98 -10.40
CA LEU A 147 10.63 -24.23 -9.82
C LEU A 147 11.74 -23.97 -10.85
N ASP A 148 12.00 -24.89 -11.78
CA ASP A 148 12.95 -24.67 -12.87
C ASP A 148 12.47 -23.53 -13.80
N GLU A 149 11.17 -23.47 -14.07
CA GLU A 149 10.55 -22.37 -14.82
C GLU A 149 10.66 -21.05 -14.04
N ILE A 150 10.43 -21.05 -12.72
CA ILE A 150 10.57 -19.86 -11.87
C ILE A 150 12.01 -19.34 -11.86
N ASP A 151 13.01 -20.23 -11.76
CA ASP A 151 14.43 -19.86 -11.78
C ASP A 151 14.86 -19.20 -13.12
N SER A 152 14.13 -19.50 -14.20
CA SER A 152 14.40 -18.94 -15.53
C SER A 152 13.90 -17.51 -15.70
N ILE A 153 12.98 -17.04 -14.82
CA ILE A 153 12.43 -15.70 -14.89
C ILE A 153 13.48 -14.68 -14.45
N VAL A 154 13.66 -13.66 -15.28
CA VAL A 154 14.53 -12.51 -14.97
C VAL A 154 13.69 -11.24 -15.03
N LEU A 155 13.58 -10.57 -13.89
CA LEU A 155 12.96 -9.25 -13.75
C LEU A 155 14.07 -8.19 -13.61
N TYR A 156 13.74 -6.91 -13.75
CA TYR A 156 14.75 -5.85 -13.67
C TYR A 156 14.37 -4.75 -12.70
N LYS A 157 15.32 -4.38 -11.82
CA LYS A 157 15.32 -3.09 -11.12
C LYS A 157 16.32 -2.18 -11.82
N ASN A 158 15.81 -1.28 -12.65
CA ASN A 158 16.59 -0.45 -13.54
C ASN A 158 17.43 -1.34 -14.49
N SER A 159 18.75 -1.42 -14.29
CA SER A 159 19.67 -2.29 -15.05
C SER A 159 20.14 -3.53 -14.28
N THR A 160 19.65 -3.73 -13.05
CA THR A 160 20.03 -4.88 -12.22
C THR A 160 19.02 -6.01 -12.38
N ALA A 161 19.50 -7.19 -12.78
CA ALA A 161 18.68 -8.39 -12.88
C ALA A 161 18.25 -8.88 -11.48
N LEU A 162 16.95 -8.99 -11.27
CA LEU A 162 16.33 -9.63 -10.12
C LEU A 162 15.93 -11.06 -10.49
N LYS A 163 16.43 -12.03 -9.72
CA LYS A 163 16.08 -13.45 -9.86
C LYS A 163 15.32 -13.91 -8.63
N PHE A 164 14.40 -14.83 -8.83
CA PHE A 164 13.75 -15.51 -7.71
C PHE A 164 14.73 -16.46 -7.03
N ASN A 165 14.59 -16.61 -5.72
CA ASN A 165 15.37 -17.57 -4.95
C ASN A 165 14.47 -18.74 -4.54
N THR A 166 14.57 -19.87 -5.25
CA THR A 166 13.77 -21.06 -4.96
C THR A 166 14.45 -22.05 -4.00
N SER A 167 15.65 -21.76 -3.49
CA SER A 167 16.45 -22.76 -2.76
C SER A 167 15.72 -23.30 -1.52
N GLY A 168 15.11 -22.40 -0.73
CA GLY A 168 14.35 -22.77 0.47
C GLY A 168 13.15 -23.68 0.16
N VAL A 169 12.45 -23.40 -0.95
CA VAL A 169 11.32 -24.23 -1.42
C VAL A 169 11.80 -25.61 -1.87
N ARG A 170 12.91 -25.69 -2.61
CA ARG A 170 13.49 -26.97 -3.07
C ARG A 170 13.95 -27.85 -1.90
N ASP A 171 14.57 -27.23 -0.90
CA ASP A 171 15.01 -27.93 0.31
C ASP A 171 13.80 -28.50 1.08
N ALA A 172 12.77 -27.66 1.29
CA ALA A 172 11.54 -28.10 1.95
C ALA A 172 10.80 -29.20 1.17
N LEU A 173 10.75 -29.11 -0.15
CA LEU A 173 10.17 -30.16 -1.01
C LEU A 173 10.95 -31.48 -0.88
N GLY A 174 12.28 -31.42 -0.82
CA GLY A 174 13.11 -32.60 -0.60
C GLY A 174 12.88 -33.27 0.76
N ASP A 175 12.52 -32.51 1.80
CA ASP A 175 12.15 -33.09 3.10
C ASP A 175 10.78 -33.79 3.04
N VAL A 176 9.81 -33.24 2.31
CA VAL A 176 8.51 -33.89 2.06
C VAL A 176 8.69 -35.18 1.26
N GLU A 177 9.56 -35.21 0.25
CA GLU A 177 9.86 -36.41 -0.53
C GLU A 177 10.35 -37.56 0.36
N LYS A 178 11.29 -37.31 1.27
CA LYS A 178 11.81 -38.33 2.22
C LYS A 178 10.70 -38.92 3.11
N ILE A 179 9.71 -38.10 3.48
CA ILE A 179 8.57 -38.56 4.26
C ILE A 179 7.68 -39.47 3.43
N PHE A 180 7.42 -39.11 2.17
CA PHE A 180 6.65 -39.97 1.26
C PHE A 180 7.39 -41.29 0.91
N GLU A 181 8.73 -41.29 0.87
CA GLU A 181 9.51 -42.53 0.77
C GLU A 181 9.33 -43.42 2.00
N THR A 182 9.33 -42.82 3.20
CA THR A 182 9.07 -43.52 4.46
C THR A 182 7.65 -44.09 4.49
N TYR A 183 6.67 -43.29 4.08
CA TYR A 183 5.27 -43.66 3.94
C TYR A 183 5.09 -44.86 3.02
N GLU A 184 5.72 -44.84 1.84
CA GLU A 184 5.67 -45.97 0.91
C GLU A 184 6.27 -47.25 1.50
N SER A 185 7.42 -47.14 2.17
CA SER A 185 8.07 -48.29 2.82
C SER A 185 7.17 -48.95 3.86
N ILE A 186 6.49 -48.15 4.69
CA ILE A 186 5.53 -48.65 5.68
C ILE A 186 4.32 -49.28 4.99
N ALA A 187 3.80 -48.65 3.95
CA ALA A 187 2.61 -49.11 3.25
C ALA A 187 2.82 -50.50 2.62
N LYS A 188 4.01 -50.80 2.09
CA LYS A 188 4.33 -52.10 1.44
C LYS A 188 4.01 -53.32 2.28
N ALA A 189 4.03 -53.22 3.62
CA ALA A 189 3.67 -54.32 4.51
C ALA A 189 2.19 -54.76 4.39
N TYR A 190 1.33 -53.92 3.81
CA TYR A 190 -0.11 -54.14 3.67
C TYR A 190 -0.53 -54.53 2.25
N GLU A 191 0.44 -54.70 1.34
CA GLU A 191 0.18 -54.92 -0.08
C GLU A 191 -0.38 -56.33 -0.38
N ALA A 192 -1.62 -56.40 -0.86
CA ALA A 192 -2.29 -57.64 -1.27
C ALA A 192 -2.16 -57.93 -2.78
N ASP A 193 -2.53 -59.12 -3.24
CA ASP A 193 -2.70 -59.44 -4.67
C ASP A 193 -4.00 -58.83 -5.21
N GLY A 194 -4.02 -58.40 -6.47
CA GLY A 194 -5.23 -57.82 -7.07
C GLY A 194 -4.97 -56.90 -8.26
N ILE A 195 -6.03 -56.23 -8.71
CA ILE A 195 -6.00 -55.16 -9.72
C ILE A 195 -6.82 -53.97 -9.19
N TRP A 196 -6.36 -52.77 -9.49
CA TRP A 196 -6.96 -51.55 -8.98
C TRP A 196 -6.80 -50.36 -9.94
N VAL A 197 -7.71 -49.38 -9.84
CA VAL A 197 -7.74 -48.16 -10.67
C VAL A 197 -7.51 -46.93 -9.81
N LEU A 198 -6.47 -46.17 -10.11
CA LEU A 198 -6.08 -44.94 -9.41
C LEU A 198 -6.43 -43.76 -10.26
N VAL A 199 -6.83 -42.65 -9.64
CA VAL A 199 -7.08 -41.38 -10.32
C VAL A 199 -6.27 -40.27 -9.65
N SER A 200 -5.68 -39.38 -10.44
CA SER A 200 -4.90 -38.26 -9.91
C SER A 200 -5.75 -37.28 -9.10
N LYS A 201 -7.03 -37.13 -9.47
CA LYS A 201 -7.99 -36.23 -8.81
C LYS A 201 -9.38 -36.87 -8.79
N GLN A 202 -10.00 -36.92 -7.60
CA GLN A 202 -11.36 -37.46 -7.44
C GLN A 202 -12.46 -36.43 -7.70
N SER A 203 -12.13 -35.14 -7.59
CA SER A 203 -13.07 -34.05 -7.87
C SER A 203 -12.48 -33.06 -8.88
N PRO A 204 -12.21 -33.50 -10.13
CA PRO A 204 -11.68 -32.61 -11.16
C PRO A 204 -12.74 -31.60 -11.61
N VAL A 205 -12.29 -30.45 -12.10
CA VAL A 205 -13.13 -29.52 -12.85
C VAL A 205 -13.40 -30.10 -14.24
N LEU A 206 -14.57 -29.85 -14.81
CA LEU A 206 -14.93 -30.28 -16.16
C LEU A 206 -13.84 -29.93 -17.20
N PHE A 207 -13.43 -30.90 -18.01
CA PHE A 207 -12.32 -30.85 -18.96
C PHE A 207 -10.89 -30.87 -18.36
N GLU A 208 -10.74 -30.89 -17.04
CA GLU A 208 -9.42 -31.06 -16.40
C GLU A 208 -8.87 -32.46 -16.69
N ASN A 209 -7.58 -32.51 -17.03
CA ASN A 209 -6.89 -33.78 -17.25
C ASN A 209 -6.68 -34.49 -15.91
N VAL A 210 -7.15 -35.74 -15.84
CA VAL A 210 -6.83 -36.67 -14.78
C VAL A 210 -5.96 -37.80 -15.32
N THR A 211 -4.95 -38.19 -14.55
CA THR A 211 -4.17 -39.38 -14.87
C THR A 211 -4.81 -40.57 -14.19
N ILE A 212 -5.07 -41.61 -14.97
CA ILE A 212 -5.64 -42.87 -14.51
C ILE A 212 -4.53 -43.91 -14.55
N TRP A 213 -4.18 -44.49 -13.40
CA TRP A 213 -3.23 -45.60 -13.32
C TRP A 213 -3.93 -46.91 -13.03
N ILE A 214 -3.38 -47.99 -13.58
CA ILE A 214 -3.84 -49.34 -13.28
C ILE A 214 -2.70 -50.05 -12.56
N TYR A 215 -2.92 -50.35 -11.29
CA TYR A 215 -1.99 -51.13 -10.50
C TYR A 215 -2.44 -52.58 -10.49
N ALA A 216 -1.50 -53.52 -10.64
CA ALA A 216 -1.80 -54.93 -10.56
C ALA A 216 -0.64 -55.70 -9.93
N LYS A 217 -0.94 -56.57 -8.96
CA LYS A 217 0.00 -57.47 -8.32
C LYS A 217 -0.48 -58.89 -8.44
N ASN A 218 0.35 -59.74 -9.06
CA ASN A 218 0.01 -61.12 -9.41
C ASN A 218 -1.29 -61.26 -10.25
N VAL A 219 -1.62 -60.20 -11.01
CA VAL A 219 -2.77 -60.12 -11.92
C VAL A 219 -2.29 -59.50 -13.22
N ALA A 220 -2.73 -60.02 -14.36
CA ALA A 220 -2.46 -59.44 -15.68
C ALA A 220 -3.62 -58.52 -16.09
N PRO A 221 -3.44 -57.19 -16.18
CA PRO A 221 -4.49 -56.26 -16.60
C PRO A 221 -5.03 -56.59 -17.99
N LYS A 222 -6.36 -56.47 -18.18
CA LYS A 222 -7.04 -56.74 -19.45
C LYS A 222 -7.79 -55.54 -19.99
N SER A 223 -8.50 -54.81 -19.16
CA SER A 223 -9.31 -53.67 -19.61
C SER A 223 -9.55 -52.66 -18.50
N LEU A 224 -9.66 -51.40 -18.89
CA LEU A 224 -10.16 -50.30 -18.08
C LEU A 224 -11.58 -49.96 -18.53
N PHE A 225 -12.45 -49.59 -17.60
CA PHE A 225 -13.80 -49.13 -17.87
C PHE A 225 -14.01 -47.75 -17.27
N ILE A 226 -14.57 -46.84 -18.05
CA ILE A 226 -15.01 -45.50 -17.62
C ILE A 226 -16.47 -45.37 -18.07
N ASP A 227 -17.41 -45.31 -17.14
CA ASP A 227 -18.86 -45.28 -17.39
C ASP A 227 -19.34 -46.39 -18.34
N GLY A 228 -18.73 -47.57 -18.23
CA GLY A 228 -19.01 -48.73 -19.06
C GLY A 228 -18.31 -48.75 -20.42
N ILE A 229 -17.62 -47.67 -20.81
CA ILE A 229 -16.77 -47.63 -22.02
C ILE A 229 -15.47 -48.38 -21.75
N ARG A 230 -15.17 -49.37 -22.59
CA ARG A 230 -13.98 -50.22 -22.46
C ARG A 230 -12.77 -49.58 -23.14
N LEU A 231 -11.66 -49.46 -22.40
CA LEU A 231 -10.38 -48.91 -22.83
C LEU A 231 -9.23 -49.92 -22.59
N GLU A 232 -8.09 -49.66 -23.22
CA GLU A 232 -6.87 -50.44 -22.98
C GLU A 232 -6.37 -50.28 -21.54
N PRO A 233 -5.85 -51.35 -20.91
CA PRO A 233 -5.42 -51.32 -19.53
C PRO A 233 -4.01 -50.71 -19.39
N LYS A 234 -3.86 -49.44 -19.76
CA LYS A 234 -2.62 -48.69 -19.64
C LYS A 234 -2.84 -47.38 -18.91
N GLU A 235 -1.79 -46.84 -18.32
CA GLU A 235 -1.79 -45.48 -17.81
C GLU A 235 -2.27 -44.52 -18.89
N THR A 236 -3.28 -43.73 -18.58
CA THR A 236 -3.98 -42.88 -19.54
C THR A 236 -4.31 -41.55 -18.89
N VAL A 237 -4.04 -40.46 -19.61
CA VAL A 237 -4.58 -39.14 -19.30
C VAL A 237 -5.98 -39.05 -19.90
N TYR A 238 -6.97 -38.72 -19.07
CA TYR A 238 -8.37 -38.68 -19.45
C TYR A 238 -8.98 -37.34 -19.02
N SER A 239 -9.95 -36.84 -19.80
CA SER A 239 -10.65 -35.60 -19.53
C SER A 239 -12.15 -35.86 -19.61
N PHE A 240 -12.90 -35.50 -18.57
CA PHE A 240 -14.34 -35.72 -18.52
C PHE A 240 -15.10 -34.60 -19.24
N GLU A 241 -16.09 -35.00 -20.04
CA GLU A 241 -16.90 -34.09 -20.86
C GLU A 241 -18.25 -33.71 -20.22
N THR A 242 -18.62 -34.34 -19.10
CA THR A 242 -19.86 -34.06 -18.38
C THR A 242 -19.61 -33.84 -16.89
N VAL A 243 -20.47 -33.06 -16.25
CA VAL A 243 -20.43 -32.83 -14.80
C VAL A 243 -21.15 -33.95 -14.04
N GLY A 244 -20.76 -34.17 -12.79
CA GLY A 244 -21.36 -35.15 -11.90
C GLY A 244 -20.49 -36.39 -11.69
N LYS A 245 -21.12 -37.49 -11.28
CA LYS A 245 -20.43 -38.71 -10.86
C LYS A 245 -20.10 -39.61 -12.04
N HIS A 246 -18.84 -40.00 -12.13
CA HIS A 246 -18.28 -40.93 -13.09
C HIS A 246 -17.71 -42.15 -12.37
N PHE A 247 -17.85 -43.33 -12.98
CA PHE A 247 -17.46 -44.60 -12.34
C PHE A 247 -16.39 -45.33 -13.16
N LEU A 248 -15.26 -45.63 -12.51
CA LEU A 248 -14.11 -46.26 -13.13
C LEU A 248 -13.78 -47.59 -12.47
N TYR A 249 -13.41 -48.61 -13.25
CA TYR A 249 -12.88 -49.87 -12.73
C TYR A 249 -12.04 -50.59 -13.79
N ALA A 250 -11.20 -51.53 -13.38
CA ALA A 250 -10.40 -52.37 -14.27
C ALA A 250 -10.67 -53.85 -14.04
N GLU A 251 -10.43 -54.64 -15.08
CA GLU A 251 -10.49 -56.10 -15.06
C GLU A 251 -9.14 -56.69 -15.46
N GLY A 252 -8.78 -57.80 -14.83
CA GLY A 252 -7.54 -58.53 -15.09
C GLY A 252 -7.70 -60.03 -14.87
N LEU A 253 -6.65 -60.79 -15.17
CA LEU A 253 -6.60 -62.24 -14.97
C LEU A 253 -5.65 -62.62 -13.84
N LYS A 254 -6.14 -63.37 -12.86
CA LYS A 254 -5.34 -64.08 -11.86
C LYS A 254 -5.34 -65.57 -12.23
N GLY A 255 -4.34 -66.01 -13.00
CA GLY A 255 -4.40 -67.31 -13.67
C GLY A 255 -5.50 -67.33 -14.73
N SER A 256 -6.54 -68.14 -14.53
CA SER A 256 -7.72 -68.21 -15.41
C SER A 256 -8.93 -67.42 -14.89
N GLU A 257 -8.88 -66.91 -13.67
CA GLU A 257 -9.99 -66.19 -13.04
C GLU A 257 -9.97 -64.71 -13.44
N VAL A 258 -11.12 -64.18 -13.84
CA VAL A 258 -11.30 -62.75 -14.06
C VAL A 258 -11.51 -62.08 -12.71
N VAL A 259 -10.60 -61.18 -12.36
CA VAL A 259 -10.69 -60.35 -11.16
C VAL A 259 -10.99 -58.92 -11.55
N LYS A 260 -11.82 -58.24 -10.76
CA LYS A 260 -12.26 -56.87 -10.97
C LYS A 260 -11.78 -55.98 -9.83
N SER A 261 -11.36 -54.76 -10.16
CA SER A 261 -11.02 -53.76 -9.15
C SER A 261 -12.25 -53.25 -8.40
N GLU A 262 -12.01 -52.50 -7.33
CA GLU A 262 -13.02 -51.60 -6.80
C GLU A 262 -13.47 -50.58 -7.86
N VAL A 263 -14.69 -50.07 -7.69
CA VAL A 263 -15.23 -48.98 -8.50
C VAL A 263 -14.81 -47.66 -7.85
N VAL A 264 -14.06 -46.85 -8.59
CA VAL A 264 -13.70 -45.50 -8.20
C VAL A 264 -14.75 -44.54 -8.70
N GLU A 265 -15.30 -43.74 -7.78
CA GLU A 265 -16.17 -42.62 -8.11
C GLU A 265 -15.33 -41.35 -8.29
N VAL A 266 -15.55 -40.63 -9.40
CA VAL A 266 -14.97 -39.32 -9.69
C VAL A 266 -16.13 -38.32 -9.82
N ASP A 267 -16.14 -37.28 -8.99
CA ASP A 267 -17.20 -36.27 -8.95
C ASP A 267 -16.74 -34.98 -9.67
N VAL A 268 -17.03 -34.92 -10.96
CA VAL A 268 -16.62 -33.83 -11.85
C VAL A 268 -17.42 -32.56 -11.54
N LYS A 269 -16.72 -31.51 -11.14
CA LYS A 269 -17.30 -30.21 -10.79
C LYS A 269 -17.51 -29.34 -12.01
N LYS A 270 -18.43 -28.38 -11.89
CA LYS A 270 -18.58 -27.30 -12.88
C LYS A 270 -17.33 -26.44 -12.91
N ILE A 271 -17.13 -25.74 -14.02
CA ILE A 271 -16.00 -24.83 -14.25
C ILE A 271 -16.24 -23.55 -13.45
N PRO A 272 -15.39 -23.21 -12.46
CA PRO A 272 -15.48 -21.92 -11.77
C PRO A 272 -15.41 -20.75 -12.75
N THR A 273 -16.12 -19.67 -12.44
CA THR A 273 -16.15 -18.44 -13.26
C THR A 273 -15.74 -17.24 -12.40
N TYR A 274 -15.06 -16.28 -13.00
CA TYR A 274 -14.59 -15.07 -12.33
C TYR A 274 -15.09 -13.83 -13.08
N ILE A 275 -15.46 -12.80 -12.32
CA ILE A 275 -15.83 -11.48 -12.85
C ILE A 275 -14.87 -10.46 -12.25
N PHE A 276 -14.20 -9.70 -13.11
CA PHE A 276 -13.35 -8.58 -12.74
C PHE A 276 -14.05 -7.29 -13.12
N LEU A 277 -13.99 -6.29 -12.24
CA LEU A 277 -14.59 -4.98 -12.46
C LEU A 277 -13.52 -3.91 -12.25
N ASN A 278 -13.62 -2.83 -13.04
CA ASN A 278 -12.86 -1.62 -12.80
C ASN A 278 -13.74 -0.41 -13.09
N ALA A 279 -13.70 0.57 -12.20
CA ALA A 279 -14.55 1.74 -12.22
C ALA A 279 -13.71 3.00 -12.16
N ASN A 280 -13.93 3.93 -13.09
CA ASN A 280 -13.34 5.27 -12.99
C ASN A 280 -14.26 6.18 -12.18
N SER A 281 -13.67 6.97 -11.29
CA SER A 281 -14.41 8.09 -10.69
C SER A 281 -14.64 9.18 -11.74
N ALA A 282 -15.76 9.90 -11.63
CA ALA A 282 -16.10 10.98 -12.54
C ALA A 282 -16.46 12.25 -11.78
N PHE A 283 -16.38 13.40 -12.46
CA PHE A 283 -16.99 14.62 -11.94
C PHE A 283 -18.51 14.59 -12.14
N VAL A 284 -19.25 15.27 -11.27
CA VAL A 284 -20.71 15.42 -11.41
C VAL A 284 -21.07 15.96 -12.79
N GLY A 285 -22.11 15.38 -13.39
CA GLY A 285 -22.55 15.71 -14.74
C GLY A 285 -21.78 14.99 -15.86
N ASN A 286 -20.65 14.34 -15.57
CA ASN A 286 -19.93 13.51 -16.55
C ASN A 286 -20.34 12.04 -16.44
N GLU A 287 -20.05 11.27 -17.49
CA GLU A 287 -20.18 9.81 -17.48
C GLU A 287 -18.95 9.19 -16.80
N ALA A 288 -19.21 8.29 -15.87
CA ALA A 288 -18.24 7.32 -15.38
C ALA A 288 -18.43 6.02 -16.16
N GLU A 289 -17.32 5.38 -16.52
CA GLU A 289 -17.31 4.09 -17.19
C GLU A 289 -16.89 3.01 -16.18
N VAL A 290 -17.66 1.92 -16.17
CA VAL A 290 -17.35 0.70 -15.42
C VAL A 290 -17.18 -0.41 -16.43
N ASP A 291 -15.97 -0.91 -16.53
CA ASP A 291 -15.68 -2.03 -17.40
C ASP A 291 -15.57 -3.33 -16.59
N GLY A 292 -15.88 -4.45 -17.23
CA GLY A 292 -15.66 -5.75 -16.65
C GLY A 292 -15.17 -6.81 -17.64
N LEU A 293 -14.69 -7.90 -17.06
CA LEU A 293 -14.24 -9.11 -17.75
C LEU A 293 -14.81 -10.34 -17.04
N VAL A 294 -15.33 -11.27 -17.82
CA VAL A 294 -15.85 -12.57 -17.40
C VAL A 294 -15.02 -13.65 -18.07
N GLN A 295 -14.47 -14.55 -17.26
CA GLN A 295 -13.67 -15.67 -17.74
C GLN A 295 -13.85 -16.89 -16.84
N ASP A 296 -13.60 -18.06 -17.41
CA ASP A 296 -13.62 -19.32 -16.69
C ASP A 296 -12.28 -19.62 -15.99
N TYR A 297 -12.27 -20.70 -15.23
CA TYR A 297 -11.10 -21.27 -14.53
C TYR A 297 -9.88 -21.54 -15.42
N TYR A 298 -10.09 -21.77 -16.71
CA TYR A 298 -9.02 -22.00 -17.67
C TYR A 298 -8.50 -20.70 -18.31
N GLY A 299 -8.98 -19.54 -17.86
CA GLY A 299 -8.68 -18.23 -18.44
C GLY A 299 -9.39 -18.00 -19.78
N ARG A 300 -10.37 -18.84 -20.14
CA ARG A 300 -11.13 -18.65 -21.37
C ARG A 300 -12.19 -17.60 -21.13
N LYS A 301 -12.21 -16.60 -21.99
CA LYS A 301 -13.21 -15.54 -21.96
C LYS A 301 -14.59 -16.09 -22.26
N MET A 302 -15.61 -15.53 -21.61
CA MET A 302 -16.97 -16.02 -21.70
C MET A 302 -17.93 -14.94 -22.16
N SER A 303 -18.58 -15.14 -23.31
CA SER A 303 -19.84 -14.47 -23.59
C SER A 303 -20.94 -15.07 -22.72
N ALA A 304 -21.46 -14.28 -21.79
CA ALA A 304 -22.40 -14.72 -20.79
C ALA A 304 -23.44 -13.62 -20.50
N PRO A 305 -24.70 -14.00 -20.25
CA PRO A 305 -25.71 -13.08 -19.74
C PRO A 305 -25.36 -12.72 -18.29
N LEU A 306 -25.33 -11.42 -18.02
CA LEU A 306 -24.98 -10.82 -16.74
C LEU A 306 -26.18 -10.05 -16.19
N ARG A 307 -26.40 -10.20 -14.89
CA ARG A 307 -27.36 -9.41 -14.13
C ARG A 307 -26.59 -8.34 -13.38
N VAL A 308 -26.85 -7.08 -13.67
CA VAL A 308 -26.14 -5.93 -13.09
C VAL A 308 -27.10 -5.13 -12.23
N LEU A 309 -26.70 -4.83 -10.99
CA LEU A 309 -27.42 -3.91 -10.10
C LEU A 309 -26.62 -2.61 -9.96
N ILE A 310 -27.26 -1.48 -10.31
CA ILE A 310 -26.72 -0.13 -10.08
C ILE A 310 -27.61 0.55 -9.04
N ASP A 311 -27.08 0.79 -7.84
CA ASP A 311 -27.84 1.27 -6.68
C ASP A 311 -29.13 0.46 -6.42
N GLY A 312 -29.06 -0.86 -6.63
CA GLY A 312 -30.18 -1.78 -6.49
C GLY A 312 -31.17 -1.82 -7.66
N SER A 313 -30.99 -0.98 -8.69
CA SER A 313 -31.77 -1.06 -9.94
C SER A 313 -31.16 -2.10 -10.86
N GLU A 314 -31.95 -3.07 -11.29
CA GLU A 314 -31.51 -4.18 -12.12
C GLU A 314 -31.52 -3.85 -13.61
N GLN A 315 -30.46 -4.27 -14.30
CA GLN A 315 -30.38 -4.31 -15.76
C GLN A 315 -29.70 -5.61 -16.19
N LEU A 316 -30.08 -6.09 -17.38
CA LEU A 316 -29.42 -7.22 -18.02
C LEU A 316 -28.41 -6.72 -19.03
N LEU A 317 -27.25 -7.37 -19.05
CA LEU A 317 -26.14 -7.10 -19.95
C LEU A 317 -25.64 -8.42 -20.50
N GLU A 318 -24.95 -8.41 -21.62
CA GLU A 318 -24.23 -9.57 -22.14
C GLU A 318 -22.77 -9.18 -22.31
N SER A 319 -21.86 -10.07 -21.90
CA SER A 319 -20.45 -9.90 -22.23
C SER A 319 -20.17 -10.33 -23.67
N ASP A 320 -19.38 -9.56 -24.39
CA ASP A 320 -18.88 -9.87 -25.72
C ASP A 320 -17.39 -10.24 -25.64
N ASP A 321 -17.04 -11.47 -26.04
CA ASP A 321 -15.69 -12.04 -25.84
C ASP A 321 -15.18 -11.85 -24.40
N GLY A 322 -16.04 -12.12 -23.42
CA GLY A 322 -15.73 -11.92 -22.00
C GLY A 322 -15.86 -10.49 -21.49
N PHE A 323 -15.94 -9.47 -22.35
CA PHE A 323 -15.91 -8.09 -21.92
C PHE A 323 -17.27 -7.42 -21.88
N PHE A 324 -17.41 -6.46 -20.98
CA PHE A 324 -18.56 -5.58 -20.98
C PHE A 324 -18.19 -4.21 -20.43
N SER A 325 -19.01 -3.20 -20.75
CA SER A 325 -18.84 -1.84 -20.25
C SER A 325 -20.19 -1.20 -19.97
N LEU A 326 -20.22 -0.35 -18.95
CA LEU A 326 -21.39 0.31 -18.42
C LEU A 326 -21.08 1.78 -18.20
N LYS A 327 -21.97 2.66 -18.66
CA LYS A 327 -21.85 4.10 -18.45
C LYS A 327 -22.87 4.57 -17.43
N ILE A 328 -22.38 5.26 -16.41
CA ILE A 328 -23.16 5.77 -15.29
C ILE A 328 -22.99 7.27 -15.23
N ARG A 329 -24.07 8.02 -15.01
CA ARG A 329 -24.03 9.46 -14.80
C ARG A 329 -24.80 9.83 -13.55
N ARG A 330 -24.26 10.78 -12.80
CA ARG A 330 -24.93 11.42 -11.65
C ARG A 330 -24.71 12.92 -11.72
N ASN A 331 -25.75 13.67 -11.36
CA ASN A 331 -25.72 15.13 -11.37
C ASN A 331 -25.46 15.73 -9.98
N TRP A 332 -25.11 14.89 -9.00
CA TRP A 332 -24.77 15.29 -7.64
C TRP A 332 -23.63 14.42 -7.11
N GLU A 333 -22.95 14.91 -6.09
CA GLU A 333 -21.83 14.20 -5.45
C GLU A 333 -22.35 12.99 -4.68
N CYS A 334 -21.92 11.79 -5.07
CA CYS A 334 -22.35 10.53 -4.45
C CYS A 334 -21.40 9.38 -4.78
N SER A 335 -21.60 8.25 -4.11
CA SER A 335 -21.00 6.97 -4.45
C SER A 335 -22.10 6.04 -4.97
N VAL A 336 -21.87 5.45 -6.15
CA VAL A 336 -22.80 4.52 -6.79
C VAL A 336 -22.22 3.12 -6.68
N LYS A 337 -23.03 2.19 -6.18
CA LYS A 337 -22.63 0.80 -6.04
C LYS A 337 -23.04 0.01 -7.28
N VAL A 338 -22.08 -0.69 -7.88
CA VAL A 338 -22.28 -1.55 -9.04
C VAL A 338 -22.01 -3.00 -8.65
N GLU A 339 -22.97 -3.88 -8.86
CA GLU A 339 -22.86 -5.30 -8.57
C GLU A 339 -23.16 -6.09 -9.83
N VAL A 340 -22.33 -7.06 -10.17
CA VAL A 340 -22.48 -7.88 -11.36
C VAL A 340 -22.53 -9.35 -10.96
N PHE A 341 -23.52 -10.05 -11.48
CA PHE A 341 -23.77 -11.46 -11.22
C PHE A 341 -23.79 -12.22 -12.54
N TYR A 342 -23.11 -13.37 -12.54
CA TYR A 342 -23.32 -14.44 -13.50
C TYR A 342 -23.95 -15.60 -12.74
N GLU A 343 -25.15 -16.02 -13.09
CA GLU A 343 -25.89 -17.06 -12.35
C GLU A 343 -25.31 -18.48 -12.58
N GLY A 344 -24.39 -18.63 -13.55
CA GLY A 344 -23.86 -19.92 -13.96
C GLY A 344 -24.72 -20.61 -15.02
N ASN A 345 -24.27 -21.77 -15.50
CA ASN A 345 -25.03 -22.59 -16.45
C ASN A 345 -24.81 -24.10 -16.17
N ALA A 346 -25.10 -24.97 -17.14
CA ALA A 346 -24.94 -26.41 -16.97
C ALA A 346 -23.49 -26.85 -16.71
N THR A 347 -22.51 -26.13 -17.29
CA THR A 347 -21.09 -26.47 -17.22
C THR A 347 -20.27 -25.52 -16.36
N HIS A 348 -20.72 -24.29 -16.14
CA HIS A 348 -19.99 -23.26 -15.40
C HIS A 348 -20.72 -22.87 -14.10
N GLU A 349 -19.95 -22.59 -13.06
CA GLU A 349 -20.45 -22.04 -11.79
C GLU A 349 -20.79 -20.55 -11.92
N GLY A 350 -21.67 -20.08 -11.05
CA GLY A 350 -22.00 -18.66 -10.95
C GLY A 350 -20.86 -17.85 -10.33
N ALA A 351 -20.84 -16.55 -10.63
CA ALA A 351 -19.81 -15.62 -10.19
C ALA A 351 -20.42 -14.28 -9.80
N TYR A 352 -19.70 -13.54 -8.96
CA TYR A 352 -20.15 -12.26 -8.43
C TYR A 352 -18.97 -11.30 -8.24
N ALA A 353 -19.18 -10.04 -8.62
CA ALA A 353 -18.25 -8.95 -8.36
C ALA A 353 -18.99 -7.67 -8.00
N ARG A 354 -18.30 -6.78 -7.30
CA ARG A 354 -18.83 -5.47 -6.90
C ARG A 354 -17.77 -4.40 -7.00
N GLU A 355 -18.17 -3.23 -7.47
CA GLU A 355 -17.37 -2.02 -7.46
C GLU A 355 -18.14 -0.77 -7.02
N THR A 356 -17.40 0.28 -6.68
CA THR A 356 -17.97 1.59 -6.31
C THR A 356 -17.46 2.70 -7.21
N VAL A 357 -18.38 3.43 -7.84
CA VAL A 357 -18.09 4.61 -8.65
C VAL A 357 -18.31 5.86 -7.82
N HIS A 358 -17.32 6.74 -7.75
CA HIS A 358 -17.45 8.02 -7.07
C HIS A 358 -17.71 9.15 -8.06
N PHE A 359 -18.77 9.93 -7.81
CA PHE A 359 -19.05 11.18 -8.50
C PHE A 359 -18.67 12.34 -7.59
N LEU A 360 -17.68 13.12 -8.00
CA LEU A 360 -17.09 14.20 -7.20
C LEU A 360 -17.45 15.57 -7.79
N ARG A 361 -17.59 16.58 -6.95
CA ARG A 361 -17.62 17.97 -7.44
C ARG A 361 -16.20 18.45 -7.78
N PHE A 362 -16.10 19.39 -8.72
CA PHE A 362 -14.83 19.98 -9.13
C PHE A 362 -14.15 20.68 -7.93
N PRO A 363 -12.87 20.39 -7.64
CA PRO A 363 -12.14 21.11 -6.62
C PRO A 363 -11.93 22.56 -7.05
N VAL A 364 -11.96 23.45 -6.07
CA VAL A 364 -11.77 24.89 -6.26
C VAL A 364 -10.64 25.36 -5.35
N TRP A 365 -9.86 26.33 -5.83
CA TRP A 365 -8.87 27.02 -5.00
C TRP A 365 -9.06 28.54 -5.08
N ILE A 366 -8.71 29.22 -4.00
CA ILE A 366 -8.74 30.68 -3.88
C ILE A 366 -7.44 31.11 -3.21
N ARG A 367 -6.84 32.20 -3.68
CA ARG A 367 -5.68 32.85 -3.08
C ARG A 367 -6.01 34.31 -2.83
N LEU A 368 -5.56 34.83 -1.70
CA LEU A 368 -5.75 36.21 -1.29
C LEU A 368 -4.43 36.82 -0.85
N GLU A 369 -4.19 38.07 -1.22
CA GLU A 369 -3.02 38.85 -0.82
C GLU A 369 -3.46 40.24 -0.37
N SER A 370 -2.72 40.83 0.56
CA SER A 370 -2.90 42.22 0.98
C SER A 370 -1.68 43.04 0.60
N ASP A 371 -1.90 44.33 0.36
CA ASP A 371 -0.79 45.27 0.11
C ASP A 371 -0.03 45.63 1.39
N ARG A 372 -0.64 45.41 2.56
CA ARG A 372 -0.09 45.71 3.89
C ARG A 372 -0.55 44.67 4.92
N GLU A 373 0.24 44.48 5.96
CA GLU A 373 -0.08 43.60 7.11
C GLU A 373 -0.25 44.39 8.42
N ARG A 374 0.12 45.68 8.43
CA ARG A 374 0.01 46.57 9.58
C ARG A 374 -0.41 47.97 9.15
N VAL A 375 -1.46 48.50 9.75
CA VAL A 375 -2.05 49.82 9.40
C VAL A 375 -2.55 50.56 10.63
N ALA A 376 -2.68 51.89 10.53
CA ALA A 376 -3.32 52.67 11.59
C ALA A 376 -4.85 52.55 11.54
N VAL A 377 -5.53 52.78 12.66
CA VAL A 377 -7.01 52.82 12.71
C VAL A 377 -7.57 53.78 11.65
N GLY A 378 -8.50 53.29 10.85
CA GLY A 378 -9.17 54.05 9.79
C GLY A 378 -8.44 54.09 8.44
N GLU A 379 -7.20 53.58 8.33
CA GLU A 379 -6.51 53.45 7.04
C GLU A 379 -7.07 52.29 6.20
N ASN A 380 -7.06 52.48 4.88
CA ASN A 380 -7.47 51.44 3.93
C ASN A 380 -6.33 50.45 3.66
N VAL A 381 -6.67 49.17 3.66
CA VAL A 381 -5.86 48.06 3.15
C VAL A 381 -6.49 47.56 1.87
N SER A 382 -5.69 47.33 0.83
CA SER A 382 -6.15 46.78 -0.44
C SER A 382 -5.81 45.30 -0.52
N PHE A 383 -6.78 44.52 -0.98
CA PHE A 383 -6.67 43.08 -1.14
C PHE A 383 -6.86 42.71 -2.61
N ILE A 384 -6.06 41.78 -3.08
CA ILE A 384 -6.15 41.20 -4.42
C ILE A 384 -6.25 39.68 -4.25
N GLY A 385 -7.19 39.07 -4.95
CA GLY A 385 -7.36 37.63 -4.93
C GLY A 385 -7.57 37.04 -6.31
N ILE A 386 -7.22 35.76 -6.42
CA ILE A 386 -7.34 34.96 -7.63
C ILE A 386 -7.99 33.63 -7.25
N ALA A 387 -8.98 33.20 -8.01
CA ALA A 387 -9.62 31.91 -7.90
C ALA A 387 -9.36 31.04 -9.14
N SER A 388 -9.59 29.74 -8.99
CA SER A 388 -9.49 28.77 -10.09
C SER A 388 -10.48 29.05 -11.24
N ASP A 389 -11.60 29.69 -10.93
CA ASP A 389 -12.71 29.96 -11.86
C ASP A 389 -13.46 31.24 -11.45
N GLU A 390 -14.46 31.65 -12.23
CA GLU A 390 -15.39 32.72 -11.86
C GLU A 390 -16.39 32.21 -10.81
N LEU A 391 -16.22 32.70 -9.58
CA LEU A 391 -16.95 32.22 -8.41
C LEU A 391 -17.64 33.37 -7.67
N PRO A 392 -18.82 33.13 -7.06
CA PRO A 392 -19.37 34.00 -6.04
C PRO A 392 -18.58 33.82 -4.73
N LEU A 393 -17.92 34.87 -4.25
CA LEU A 393 -17.04 34.85 -3.09
C LEU A 393 -17.62 35.66 -1.94
N GLU A 394 -17.39 35.19 -0.72
CA GLU A 394 -17.70 35.89 0.52
C GLU A 394 -16.40 36.29 1.21
N ILE A 395 -16.25 37.57 1.55
CA ILE A 395 -15.11 38.02 2.38
C ILE A 395 -15.51 37.91 3.83
N ILE A 396 -14.75 37.11 4.58
CA ILE A 396 -14.94 36.88 6.01
C ILE A 396 -13.87 37.66 6.78
N VAL A 397 -14.30 38.39 7.81
CA VAL A 397 -13.41 39.12 8.73
C VAL A 397 -13.77 38.69 10.15
N ASN A 398 -12.82 38.11 10.88
CA ASN A 398 -13.03 37.60 12.26
C ASN A 398 -14.28 36.71 12.36
N SER A 399 -14.46 35.80 11.41
CA SER A 399 -15.62 34.90 11.28
C SER A 399 -16.97 35.54 10.91
N GLU A 400 -17.02 36.84 10.66
CA GLU A 400 -18.22 37.52 10.16
C GLU A 400 -18.12 37.80 8.66
N ARG A 401 -19.18 37.49 7.92
CA ARG A 401 -19.31 37.86 6.51
C ARG A 401 -19.43 39.38 6.39
N LYS A 402 -18.52 40.00 5.62
CA LYS A 402 -18.49 41.46 5.41
C LYS A 402 -18.86 41.87 3.98
N LEU A 403 -18.40 41.13 2.97
CA LEU A 403 -18.63 41.49 1.56
C LEU A 403 -19.00 40.26 0.74
N GLN A 404 -19.71 40.48 -0.36
CA GLN A 404 -19.95 39.48 -1.41
C GLN A 404 -19.39 40.04 -2.73
N LEU A 405 -18.57 39.24 -3.39
CA LEU A 405 -17.89 39.56 -4.64
C LEU A 405 -18.16 38.44 -5.64
N ALA A 406 -17.88 38.68 -6.92
CA ALA A 406 -17.83 37.64 -7.92
C ALA A 406 -16.69 37.92 -8.88
N GLY A 407 -15.96 36.88 -9.28
CA GLY A 407 -14.88 37.02 -10.25
C GLY A 407 -13.76 36.02 -10.05
N ARG A 408 -13.08 35.69 -11.15
CA ARG A 408 -11.84 34.91 -11.11
C ARG A 408 -10.68 35.72 -10.53
N ASN A 409 -10.56 36.97 -10.94
CA ASN A 409 -9.66 37.95 -10.36
C ASN A 409 -10.52 38.98 -9.64
N PHE A 410 -10.28 39.22 -8.36
CA PHE A 410 -11.08 40.12 -7.55
C PHE A 410 -10.19 41.01 -6.69
N SER A 411 -10.69 42.20 -6.37
CA SER A 411 -9.99 43.14 -5.49
C SER A 411 -11.00 43.90 -4.66
N PHE A 412 -10.63 44.22 -3.43
CA PHE A 412 -11.43 45.05 -2.54
C PHE A 412 -10.52 45.83 -1.60
N SER A 413 -11.04 46.92 -1.03
CA SER A 413 -10.34 47.65 0.02
C SER A 413 -11.22 47.72 1.26
N MET A 414 -10.59 47.69 2.42
CA MET A 414 -11.30 47.79 3.70
C MET A 414 -10.50 48.62 4.69
N ASN A 415 -11.21 49.33 5.57
CA ASN A 415 -10.63 49.97 6.74
C ASN A 415 -11.11 49.30 8.02
N PHE A 416 -10.34 49.50 9.08
CA PHE A 416 -10.60 48.89 10.37
C PHE A 416 -10.86 49.98 11.42
N PRO A 417 -12.06 50.00 12.05
CA PRO A 417 -12.48 51.11 12.92
C PRO A 417 -11.85 51.05 14.32
N THR A 418 -11.36 49.90 14.75
CA THR A 418 -10.78 49.68 16.08
C THR A 418 -9.41 49.02 15.97
N ALA A 419 -8.49 49.34 16.89
CA ALA A 419 -7.21 48.66 16.99
C ALA A 419 -7.40 47.18 17.39
N GLY A 420 -6.47 46.32 16.95
CA GLY A 420 -6.53 44.89 17.18
C GLY A 420 -6.00 44.08 16.01
N LYS A 421 -6.09 42.75 16.12
CA LYS A 421 -5.79 41.83 15.03
C LYS A 421 -7.06 41.45 14.30
N TYR A 422 -7.00 41.45 12.97
CA TYR A 422 -8.09 41.02 12.10
C TYR A 422 -7.60 39.87 11.23
N GLU A 423 -8.38 38.80 11.19
CA GLU A 423 -8.18 37.69 10.27
C GLU A 423 -9.16 37.84 9.10
N ILE A 424 -8.63 37.85 7.88
CA ILE A 424 -9.40 38.02 6.65
C ILE A 424 -9.13 36.85 5.70
N TYR A 425 -10.21 36.30 5.14
CA TYR A 425 -10.12 35.30 4.08
C TYR A 425 -11.32 35.38 3.14
N ALA A 426 -11.14 34.91 1.92
CA ALA A 426 -12.22 34.72 0.95
C ALA A 426 -12.75 33.29 1.04
N ARG A 427 -14.06 33.13 0.99
CA ARG A 427 -14.75 31.84 1.05
C ARG A 427 -15.70 31.68 -0.13
N PHE A 428 -15.63 30.52 -0.78
CA PHE A 428 -16.67 30.03 -1.67
C PHE A 428 -17.42 28.91 -0.95
N PRO A 429 -18.74 29.03 -0.70
CA PRO A 429 -19.52 28.02 0.02
C PRO A 429 -19.76 26.73 -0.80
N GLY A 430 -19.36 26.69 -2.07
CA GLY A 430 -19.64 25.59 -2.98
C GLY A 430 -20.95 25.80 -3.75
N ASP A 431 -21.09 25.05 -4.85
CA ASP A 431 -22.33 24.98 -5.63
C ASP A 431 -22.60 23.52 -6.07
N GLU A 432 -23.54 23.31 -6.99
CA GLU A 432 -23.92 21.98 -7.50
C GLU A 432 -22.76 21.27 -8.23
N LEU A 433 -21.84 22.02 -8.84
CA LEU A 433 -20.74 21.50 -9.66
C LEU A 433 -19.41 21.52 -8.93
N ARG A 434 -19.18 22.50 -8.07
CA ARG A 434 -17.88 22.88 -7.49
C ARG A 434 -17.92 22.78 -5.97
N ARG A 435 -16.84 22.26 -5.39
CA ARG A 435 -16.70 22.12 -3.93
C ARG A 435 -16.49 23.47 -3.25
N PRO A 436 -16.87 23.60 -1.96
CA PRO A 436 -16.49 24.76 -1.15
C PRO A 436 -14.97 24.90 -1.08
N ALA A 437 -14.50 26.14 -0.97
CA ALA A 437 -13.10 26.47 -0.82
C ALA A 437 -12.91 27.73 0.03
N GLU A 438 -11.80 27.79 0.75
CA GLU A 438 -11.33 28.99 1.45
C GLU A 438 -9.97 29.40 0.91
N SER A 439 -9.69 30.70 0.92
CA SER A 439 -8.34 31.20 0.67
C SER A 439 -7.43 30.95 1.87
N ASN A 440 -6.14 31.26 1.68
CA ASN A 440 -5.26 31.55 2.81
C ASN A 440 -5.85 32.68 3.67
N ARG A 441 -5.50 32.67 4.96
CA ARG A 441 -5.94 33.66 5.95
C ARG A 441 -4.85 34.74 6.09
N ILE A 442 -5.27 36.00 6.03
CA ILE A 442 -4.40 37.17 6.16
C ILE A 442 -4.66 37.81 7.53
N GLU A 443 -3.60 38.03 8.31
CA GLU A 443 -3.68 38.79 9.56
C GLU A 443 -3.30 40.26 9.33
N ILE A 444 -4.19 41.18 9.68
CA ILE A 444 -3.91 42.62 9.69
C ILE A 444 -3.83 43.11 11.13
N SER A 445 -2.69 43.71 11.48
CA SER A 445 -2.47 44.35 12.78
C SER A 445 -2.79 45.83 12.72
N VAL A 446 -3.85 46.26 13.40
CA VAL A 446 -4.33 47.64 13.42
C VAL A 446 -3.92 48.31 14.73
N PHE A 447 -3.22 49.44 14.66
CA PHE A 447 -2.75 50.17 15.84
C PHE A 447 -3.35 51.58 15.93
N GLU A 448 -3.51 52.08 17.16
CA GLU A 448 -3.90 53.48 17.38
C GLU A 448 -2.70 54.41 17.14
N PRO A 449 -2.86 55.50 16.37
CA PRO A 449 -1.80 56.49 16.23
C PRO A 449 -1.49 57.13 17.58
N TYR A 450 -0.24 57.00 18.05
CA TYR A 450 0.27 57.52 19.34
C TYR A 450 0.10 59.04 19.56
N TRP A 451 -0.38 59.79 18.55
CA TRP A 451 -0.35 61.25 18.54
C TRP A 451 -1.61 61.84 19.19
N LYS A 452 -2.66 61.03 19.39
CA LYS A 452 -3.88 61.42 20.12
C LYS A 452 -3.68 61.49 21.65
N SER A 453 -2.59 60.98 22.22
CA SER A 453 -2.29 61.10 23.66
C SER A 453 -1.29 62.23 24.00
N LEU A 454 -0.79 62.97 23.00
CA LEU A 454 0.20 64.05 23.21
C LEU A 454 -0.44 65.41 23.50
N THR A 455 -1.77 65.54 23.43
CA THR A 455 -2.49 66.78 23.77
C THR A 455 -2.59 67.04 25.29
N GLU A 456 -2.07 66.12 26.13
CA GLU A 456 -1.95 66.31 27.58
C GLU A 456 -0.49 66.37 28.07
N ILE A 457 0.48 66.71 27.21
CA ILE A 457 1.79 67.13 27.72
C ILE A 457 1.61 68.47 28.42
N ASN A 458 1.67 68.41 29.75
CA ASN A 458 1.69 69.54 30.66
C ASN A 458 2.79 70.52 30.22
N PHE A 459 2.42 71.61 29.53
CA PHE A 459 3.33 72.65 29.00
C PHE A 459 4.31 73.17 30.06
N GLN A 460 3.98 73.02 31.34
CA GLN A 460 4.83 73.33 32.48
C GLN A 460 6.12 72.49 32.52
N PHE A 461 6.10 71.22 32.13
CA PHE A 461 7.30 70.36 32.10
C PHE A 461 8.22 70.69 30.92
N LEU A 462 7.67 71.04 29.76
CA LEU A 462 8.46 71.46 28.60
C LEU A 462 9.11 72.84 28.85
N ALA A 463 8.38 73.75 29.50
CA ALA A 463 8.92 75.04 29.94
C ALA A 463 10.01 74.87 31.02
N LEU A 464 9.83 73.96 31.98
CA LEU A 464 10.83 73.66 33.02
C LEU A 464 12.11 73.05 32.42
N PHE A 465 11.98 72.17 31.42
CA PHE A 465 13.11 71.55 30.73
C PHE A 465 13.89 72.58 29.88
N LEU A 466 13.20 73.48 29.20
CA LEU A 466 13.82 74.58 28.46
C LEU A 466 14.49 75.61 29.39
N ALA A 467 13.92 75.89 30.56
CA ALA A 467 14.53 76.75 31.57
C ALA A 467 15.81 76.12 32.19
N LEU A 468 15.79 74.80 32.43
CA LEU A 468 16.96 74.03 32.90
C LEU A 468 18.09 74.05 31.86
N LEU A 469 17.78 73.86 30.57
CA LEU A 469 18.75 73.94 29.49
C LEU A 469 19.36 75.35 29.34
N ALA A 470 18.56 76.41 29.50
CA ALA A 470 19.06 77.79 29.50
C ALA A 470 19.96 78.09 30.71
N SER A 471 19.66 77.53 31.89
CA SER A 471 20.50 77.69 33.09
C SER A 471 21.82 76.93 33.01
N ALA A 472 21.83 75.76 32.35
CA ALA A 472 23.03 74.96 32.13
C ALA A 472 24.01 75.63 31.13
N PHE A 473 23.51 76.40 30.16
CA PHE A 473 24.35 77.15 29.22
C PHE A 473 24.86 78.49 29.79
N ALA A 474 24.16 79.09 30.76
CA ALA A 474 24.58 80.35 31.39
C ALA A 474 25.69 80.20 32.46
N ALA A 475 25.87 79.00 33.03
CA ALA A 475 26.81 78.76 34.13
C ALA A 475 28.17 78.16 33.73
N GLY A 476 28.47 78.01 32.43
CA GLY A 476 29.55 77.14 31.94
C GLY A 476 30.63 77.79 31.06
N ILE A 477 30.94 79.08 31.22
CA ILE A 477 32.18 79.67 30.68
C ILE A 477 33.09 80.00 31.87
N PHE A 478 34.01 79.10 32.25
CA PHE A 478 35.36 79.44 32.74
C PHE A 478 36.19 78.15 32.95
N GLY A 479 37.42 78.17 32.44
CA GLY A 479 38.32 77.03 32.20
C GLY A 479 38.73 76.15 33.40
N ARG A 480 39.22 74.95 33.10
CA ARG A 480 40.67 74.62 33.11
C ARG A 480 40.96 73.18 32.70
N GLU A 481 42.11 73.03 32.06
CA GLU A 481 42.77 71.81 31.62
C GLU A 481 43.25 70.88 32.76
N LYS A 482 43.45 69.61 32.38
CA LYS A 482 44.45 68.63 32.86
C LYS A 482 44.27 67.97 34.23
N LYS A 483 43.82 66.70 34.19
CA LYS A 483 44.57 65.45 34.45
C LYS A 483 43.61 64.39 34.99
N LEU A 484 43.47 63.25 34.30
CA LEU A 484 43.49 61.92 34.90
C LEU A 484 43.60 60.85 33.80
N GLU A 485 44.83 60.51 33.43
CA GLU A 485 45.18 59.11 33.17
C GLU A 485 45.04 58.38 34.51
N ALA A 486 43.99 57.57 34.66
CA ALA A 486 43.86 56.42 35.57
C ALA A 486 42.38 55.99 35.68
N ALA A 487 41.85 55.40 34.61
CA ALA A 487 40.66 54.51 34.65
C ALA A 487 40.47 53.74 33.32
N PHE A 488 41.53 53.62 32.52
CA PHE A 488 41.58 52.75 31.35
C PHE A 488 42.51 51.60 31.73
N GLU A 489 42.04 50.38 31.50
CA GLU A 489 42.59 49.10 32.00
C GLU A 489 42.21 48.74 33.45
N GLU A 490 41.02 48.15 33.60
CA GLU A 490 40.97 46.78 34.09
C GLU A 490 39.68 46.07 33.62
N LYS A 491 39.84 44.81 33.20
CA LYS A 491 38.84 43.86 32.67
C LYS A 491 38.51 43.95 31.17
N LYS A 492 39.56 43.80 30.36
CA LYS A 492 39.58 42.67 29.41
C LYS A 492 39.62 41.37 30.24
N LYS A 493 38.47 40.74 30.43
CA LYS A 493 38.42 39.28 30.48
C LYS A 493 37.76 38.84 29.20
N GLU A 494 38.54 38.13 28.39
CA GLU A 494 38.03 37.23 27.37
C GLU A 494 36.91 36.38 27.99
N GLU A 495 35.68 36.59 27.53
CA GLU A 495 34.77 35.47 27.36
C GLU A 495 34.84 35.13 25.88
N THR A 496 35.71 34.15 25.61
CA THR A 496 35.64 33.27 24.46
C THR A 496 34.17 32.99 24.18
N ARG A 497 33.64 33.53 23.08
CA ARG A 497 32.39 33.03 22.51
C ARG A 497 32.65 31.58 22.15
N THR A 498 32.26 30.66 23.02
CA THR A 498 31.86 29.34 22.58
C THR A 498 30.58 29.56 21.79
N GLU A 499 30.73 29.76 20.48
CA GLU A 499 29.65 29.49 19.54
C GLU A 499 29.20 28.06 19.81
N LEU A 500 27.96 27.92 20.29
CA LEU A 500 27.29 26.63 20.43
C LEU A 500 27.36 25.94 19.06
N PRO A 501 27.83 24.68 18.96
CA PRO A 501 27.80 23.97 17.70
C PRO A 501 26.34 23.79 17.31
N GLU A 502 25.90 24.46 16.24
CA GLU A 502 24.51 24.47 15.77
C GLU A 502 23.94 23.06 15.45
N ASN A 503 24.77 22.02 15.43
CA ASN A 503 24.42 20.71 14.87
C ASN A 503 24.44 19.53 15.87
N SER A 504 24.63 19.77 17.18
CA SER A 504 24.78 18.66 18.15
C SER A 504 23.52 17.82 18.36
N PHE A 505 22.34 18.46 18.35
CA PHE A 505 21.07 17.75 18.48
C PHE A 505 20.68 17.03 17.18
N GLU A 506 20.89 17.69 16.03
CA GLU A 506 20.59 17.12 14.71
C GLU A 506 21.37 15.82 14.45
N ASN A 507 22.62 15.75 14.91
CA ASN A 507 23.44 14.55 14.81
C ASN A 507 22.87 13.37 15.61
N ILE A 508 22.46 13.58 16.87
CA ILE A 508 21.79 12.54 17.67
C ILE A 508 20.45 12.16 17.05
N PHE A 509 19.67 13.15 16.61
CA PHE A 509 18.35 12.96 16.03
C PHE A 509 18.44 12.07 14.79
N ASN A 510 19.33 12.40 13.85
CA ASN A 510 19.56 11.62 12.64
C ASN A 510 20.13 10.23 12.94
N SER A 511 21.05 10.11 13.90
CA SER A 511 21.61 8.82 14.31
C SER A 511 20.54 7.89 14.90
N LEU A 512 19.60 8.41 15.69
CA LEU A 512 18.47 7.64 16.22
C LEU A 512 17.45 7.28 15.14
N VAL A 513 17.15 8.20 14.22
CA VAL A 513 16.24 7.94 13.09
C VAL A 513 16.81 6.83 12.19
N GLU A 514 18.12 6.85 11.93
CA GLU A 514 18.81 5.84 11.13
C GLU A 514 18.92 4.50 11.86
N LYS A 515 19.43 4.49 13.10
CA LYS A 515 19.64 3.27 13.89
C LYS A 515 18.36 2.48 14.15
N PHE A 516 17.23 3.17 14.31
CA PHE A 516 15.93 2.55 14.58
C PHE A 516 15.00 2.48 13.36
N GLY A 517 15.49 2.79 12.15
CA GLY A 517 14.72 2.66 10.91
C GLY A 517 13.46 3.53 10.85
N LEU A 518 13.51 4.73 11.43
CA LEU A 518 12.36 5.63 11.54
C LEU A 518 12.18 6.49 10.27
N LYS A 519 10.95 6.96 10.01
CA LYS A 519 10.66 7.83 8.87
C LYS A 519 11.38 9.18 9.02
N ARG A 520 12.04 9.64 7.95
CA ARG A 520 12.64 10.99 7.89
C ARG A 520 11.52 12.03 7.83
N GLY A 521 11.49 12.95 8.80
CA GLY A 521 10.42 13.94 8.99
C GLY A 521 9.72 13.91 10.35
N LEU A 522 10.19 13.07 11.29
CA LEU A 522 9.69 13.09 12.66
C LEU A 522 10.03 14.40 13.37
N THR A 523 9.17 14.81 14.30
CA THR A 523 9.46 15.88 15.26
C THR A 523 10.22 15.32 16.48
N PRO A 524 10.96 16.16 17.24
CA PRO A 524 11.62 15.75 18.48
C PRO A 524 10.70 15.02 19.49
N ARG A 525 9.42 15.41 19.58
CA ARG A 525 8.42 14.74 20.45
C ARG A 525 7.99 13.38 19.93
N GLU A 526 7.89 13.23 18.61
CA GLU A 526 7.53 11.95 17.99
C GLU A 526 8.70 10.96 18.08
N LEU A 527 9.94 11.44 17.92
CA LEU A 527 11.13 10.65 18.21
C LEU A 527 11.12 10.19 19.67
N LEU A 528 10.82 11.08 20.61
CA LEU A 528 10.77 10.77 22.03
C LEU A 528 9.75 9.66 22.34
N LYS A 529 8.51 9.76 21.81
CA LYS A 529 7.48 8.73 21.97
C LYS A 529 7.91 7.36 21.44
N LYS A 530 8.70 7.32 20.36
CA LYS A 530 9.19 6.06 19.79
C LYS A 530 10.31 5.43 20.64
N MET A 531 10.95 6.20 21.51
CA MET A 531 12.10 5.77 22.32
C MET A 531 11.73 5.47 23.79
N GLU A 532 10.43 5.44 24.15
CA GLU A 532 9.95 5.22 25.53
C GLU A 532 10.48 3.92 26.18
N SER A 533 10.72 2.88 25.40
CA SER A 533 11.22 1.59 25.88
C SER A 533 12.76 1.50 25.98
N GLN A 534 13.49 2.57 25.63
CA GLN A 534 14.95 2.54 25.58
C GLN A 534 15.58 2.92 26.93
N PRO A 535 16.70 2.29 27.32
CA PRO A 535 17.35 2.54 28.63
C PRO A 535 17.87 3.98 28.79
N PHE A 536 18.05 4.71 27.68
CA PHE A 536 18.48 6.10 27.66
C PHE A 536 17.32 7.12 27.54
N TYR A 537 16.06 6.66 27.56
CA TYR A 537 14.87 7.50 27.37
C TYR A 537 14.83 8.72 28.29
N GLY A 538 15.16 8.54 29.57
CA GLY A 538 15.17 9.63 30.55
C GLY A 538 16.13 10.76 30.18
N LYS A 539 17.31 10.42 29.64
CA LYS A 539 18.31 11.40 29.18
C LYS A 539 17.88 12.07 27.87
N LEU A 540 17.32 11.28 26.94
CA LEU A 540 16.82 11.80 25.67
C LEU A 540 15.65 12.76 25.86
N LYS A 541 14.75 12.48 26.81
CA LYS A 541 13.65 13.37 27.19
C LYS A 541 14.15 14.74 27.60
N GLU A 542 15.15 14.77 28.47
CA GLU A 542 15.73 16.00 28.99
C GLU A 542 16.45 16.81 27.90
N VAL A 543 17.15 16.14 26.98
CA VAL A 543 17.77 16.78 25.81
C VAL A 543 16.73 17.36 24.85
N VAL A 544 15.64 16.65 24.59
CA VAL A 544 14.53 17.15 23.76
C VAL A 544 13.88 18.37 24.41
N GLU A 545 13.59 18.34 25.71
CA GLU A 545 12.99 19.47 26.43
C GLU A 545 13.87 20.72 26.40
N LEU A 546 15.18 20.57 26.63
CA LEU A 546 16.14 21.67 26.52
C LEU A 546 16.24 22.19 25.08
N HIS A 547 16.21 21.30 24.07
CA HIS A 547 16.21 21.68 22.67
C HIS A 547 14.97 22.48 22.28
N GLU A 548 13.77 22.03 22.68
CA GLU A 548 12.54 22.76 22.38
C GLU A 548 12.49 24.13 23.06
N LYS A 549 13.01 24.22 24.29
CA LYS A 549 13.09 25.47 25.05
C LYS A 549 13.90 26.54 24.31
N PHE A 550 15.05 26.18 23.73
CA PHE A 550 15.88 27.15 23.01
C PHE A 550 15.48 27.31 21.53
N ALA A 551 15.15 26.22 20.81
CA ALA A 551 14.97 26.22 19.36
C ALA A 551 13.55 26.59 18.92
N TYR A 552 12.52 26.18 19.67
CA TYR A 552 11.12 26.47 19.31
C TYR A 552 10.50 27.57 20.15
N ALA A 553 10.87 27.70 21.43
CA ALA A 553 10.36 28.75 22.29
C ALA A 553 11.24 30.02 22.32
N GLY A 554 12.44 29.98 21.75
CA GLY A 554 13.38 31.12 21.71
C GLY A 554 13.87 31.57 23.09
N ILE A 555 13.75 30.72 24.11
CA ILE A 555 14.15 31.01 25.48
C ILE A 555 15.63 30.66 25.65
N LYS A 556 16.45 31.65 26.03
CA LYS A 556 17.88 31.43 26.27
C LYS A 556 18.10 30.50 27.47
N LEU A 557 18.91 29.46 27.28
CA LEU A 557 19.32 28.55 28.36
C LEU A 557 20.25 29.27 29.35
N SER A 558 20.19 28.90 30.63
CA SER A 558 21.20 29.32 31.60
C SER A 558 22.53 28.60 31.34
N SER A 559 23.64 29.14 31.84
CA SER A 559 24.96 28.48 31.71
C SER A 559 24.99 27.06 32.31
N GLU A 560 24.23 26.82 33.38
CA GLU A 560 24.06 25.49 33.97
C GLU A 560 23.23 24.55 33.07
N GLU A 561 22.22 25.06 32.37
CA GLU A 561 21.40 24.30 31.43
C GLU A 561 22.16 23.95 30.14
N GLU A 562 23.00 24.85 29.63
CA GLU A 562 23.87 24.60 28.47
C GLU A 562 24.90 23.50 28.78
N GLU A 563 25.60 23.59 29.92
CA GLU A 563 26.58 22.58 30.33
C GLU A 563 25.91 21.20 30.51
N ARG A 564 24.70 21.20 31.07
CA ARG A 564 23.89 19.98 31.25
C ARG A 564 23.42 19.40 29.91
N PHE A 565 23.02 20.24 28.95
CA PHE A 565 22.64 19.83 27.60
C PHE A 565 23.78 19.11 26.88
N PHE A 566 24.99 19.66 26.87
CA PHE A 566 26.14 19.03 26.23
C PHE A 566 26.60 17.75 26.91
N ARG A 567 26.57 17.71 28.25
CA ARG A 567 26.88 16.50 29.01
C ARG A 567 25.94 15.35 28.64
N LEU A 568 24.63 15.62 28.59
CA LEU A 568 23.63 14.61 28.24
C LEU A 568 23.73 14.14 26.79
N ILE A 569 24.00 15.05 25.85
CA ILE A 569 24.28 14.71 24.45
C ILE A 569 25.49 13.77 24.34
N SER A 570 26.57 14.08 25.06
CA SER A 570 27.79 13.27 25.03
C SER A 570 27.57 11.88 25.65
N GLU A 571 26.82 11.80 26.74
CA GLU A 571 26.46 10.53 27.37
C GLU A 571 25.51 9.69 26.49
N LEU A 572 24.59 10.33 25.74
CA LEU A 572 23.70 9.65 24.80
C LEU A 572 24.46 9.08 23.61
N MET A 573 25.42 9.82 23.05
CA MET A 573 26.28 9.36 21.95
C MET A 573 27.19 8.19 22.33
N LEU A 574 27.41 7.93 23.63
CA LEU A 574 28.15 6.76 24.11
C LEU A 574 27.25 5.54 24.36
N GLN A 575 25.92 5.74 24.42
CA GLN A 575 24.92 4.70 24.67
C GLN A 575 24.17 4.27 23.39
N ILE A 576 24.12 5.16 22.40
CA ILE A 576 23.69 4.91 21.02
C ILE A 576 24.90 4.39 20.25
#